data_AF-T0ZC29-F1
#
_entry.id   AF-T0ZC29-F1
#
_cell.length_a   1.000
_cell.length_b   1.000
_cell.length_c   1.000
_cell.angle_alpha   90.00
_cell.angle_beta   90.00
_cell.angle_gamma   90.00
#
_symmetry.space_group_name_H-M   'P 1'
#
loop_
_entity.id
_entity.type
_entity.pdbx_description
1 polymer ?
#
loop_
_entity_poly.entity_id
_entity_poly.type
_entity_poly.pdbx_seq_one_letter_code
_entity_poly.pdbx_strand_id
1 'polypeptide(L)' 'SLTHALQKALHATGLRPLRWHDLRAIHGGLLVQAGVGMTTARDRLGHSSIAVTSTFYAGAVDELEREAAEKVGKLLGA' A
#
# COMPACT_ATOMS: atom_id res chain seq x y z
N SER A 1 -18.09 -5.34 19.93
CA SER A 1 -17.66 -5.68 18.56
C SER A 1 -16.29 -5.09 18.28
N LEU A 2 -15.42 -5.82 17.60
CA LEU A 2 -14.08 -5.35 17.17
C LEU A 2 -14.15 -4.04 16.37
N THR A 3 -15.19 -3.85 15.56
CA THR A 3 -15.44 -2.60 14.84
C THR A 3 -15.62 -1.41 15.79
N HIS A 4 -16.36 -1.59 16.89
CA HIS A 4 -16.56 -0.53 17.87
C HIS A 4 -15.25 -0.18 18.59
N ALA A 5 -14.46 -1.20 18.97
CA ALA A 5 -13.15 -1.00 19.59
C ALA A 5 -12.21 -0.22 18.66
N LEU A 6 -12.19 -0.55 17.36
CA LEU A 6 -11.43 0.18 16.35
C LEU A 6 -11.89 1.65 16.24
N GLN A 7 -13.19 1.91 16.11
CA GLN A 7 -13.69 3.29 16.03
C GLN A 7 -13.34 4.11 17.27
N LYS A 8 -13.45 3.50 18.46
CA LYS A 8 -13.10 4.16 19.73
C LYS A 8 -11.62 4.54 19.78
N ALA A 9 -10.72 3.66 19.33
CA ALA A 9 -9.29 3.93 19.27
C ALA A 9 -8.94 5.03 18.25
N LEU A 10 -9.59 5.03 17.08
CA LEU A 10 -9.41 6.06 16.06
C LEU A 10 -9.86 7.44 16.58
N HIS A 11 -11.03 7.49 17.23
CA HIS A 11 -11.52 8.72 17.84
C HIS A 11 -10.58 9.23 18.94
N ALA A 12 -10.08 8.35 19.80
CA ALA A 12 -9.17 8.72 20.89
C ALA A 12 -7.82 9.29 20.40
N THR A 13 -7.42 8.97 19.16
CA THR A 13 -6.17 9.44 18.54
C THR A 13 -6.38 10.62 17.60
N GLY A 14 -7.63 11.10 17.42
CA GLY A 14 -7.96 12.15 16.46
C GLY A 14 -7.83 11.72 14.99
N LEU A 15 -7.66 10.43 14.73
CA LEU A 15 -7.57 9.90 13.38
C LEU A 15 -8.96 9.84 12.74
N ARG A 16 -9.00 10.01 11.41
CA ARG A 16 -10.24 9.86 10.64
C ARG A 16 -10.83 8.46 10.86
N PRO A 17 -12.16 8.31 10.83
CA PRO A 17 -12.79 6.99 10.86
C PRO A 17 -12.29 6.10 9.72
N LEU A 18 -11.97 4.84 10.04
CA LEU A 18 -11.46 3.82 9.13
C LEU A 18 -12.14 2.48 9.42
N ARG A 19 -12.41 1.70 8.39
CA ARG A 19 -12.95 0.35 8.49
C ARG A 19 -11.82 -0.68 8.47
N TRP A 20 -12.11 -1.91 8.90
CA TRP A 20 -11.16 -3.02 8.82
C TRP A 20 -10.62 -3.27 7.41
N HIS A 21 -11.47 -3.11 6.39
CA HIS A 21 -11.06 -3.22 5.00
C HIS A 21 -10.06 -2.12 4.58
N ASP A 22 -10.16 -0.93 5.17
CA ASP A 22 -9.26 0.18 4.83
C ASP A 22 -7.84 -0.09 5.35
N LEU A 23 -7.70 -0.76 6.50
CA LEU A 23 -6.40 -1.25 7.00
C LEU A 23 -5.73 -2.24 6.04
N ARG A 24 -6.53 -3.07 5.37
CA ARG A 24 -6.03 -4.01 4.36
C ARG A 24 -5.51 -3.28 3.11
N ALA A 25 -6.20 -2.23 2.68
CA ALA A 25 -5.72 -1.38 1.59
C ALA A 25 -4.42 -0.66 1.97
N ILE A 26 -4.33 -0.12 3.20
CA ILE A 26 -3.11 0.48 3.73
C ILE A 26 -1.95 -0.52 3.71
N HIS A 27 -2.18 -1.76 4.15
CA HIS A 27 -1.15 -2.80 4.16
C HIS A 27 -0.60 -3.08 2.75
N GLY A 28 -1.47 -3.20 1.73
CA GLY A 28 -1.00 -3.43 0.37
C GLY A 28 -0.23 -2.22 -0.20
N GLY A 29 -0.61 -1.00 0.15
CA GLY A 29 0.15 0.20 -0.24
C GLY A 29 1.55 0.22 0.37
N LEU A 30 1.69 -0.23 1.62
CA LEU A 30 3.00 -0.37 2.28
C LEU A 30 3.84 -1.48 1.63
N LEU A 31 3.24 -2.60 1.22
CA LEU A 31 3.96 -3.66 0.50
C LEU A 31 4.55 -3.13 -0.81
N VAL A 32 3.75 -2.37 -1.58
CA VAL A 32 4.22 -1.78 -2.84
C VAL A 32 5.33 -0.77 -2.58
N GLN A 33 5.15 0.17 -1.65
CA GLN A 33 6.22 1.13 -1.29
C GLN A 33 7.51 0.45 -0.81
N ALA A 34 7.41 -0.72 -0.16
CA ALA A 34 8.56 -1.51 0.24
C ALA A 34 9.23 -2.28 -0.93
N GLY A 35 8.78 -2.08 -2.18
CA GLY A 35 9.29 -2.75 -3.36
C GLY A 35 8.85 -4.20 -3.50
N VAL A 36 7.83 -4.65 -2.76
CA VAL A 36 7.32 -6.01 -2.88
C VAL A 36 6.62 -6.17 -4.22
N GLY A 37 7.05 -7.15 -4.99
CA GLY A 37 6.45 -7.46 -6.29
C GLY A 37 4.94 -7.69 -6.19
N MET A 38 4.20 -7.19 -7.18
CA MET A 38 2.73 -7.17 -7.17
C MET A 38 2.09 -8.55 -6.99
N THR A 39 2.69 -9.61 -7.54
CA THR A 39 2.22 -10.99 -7.38
C THR A 39 2.33 -11.45 -5.93
N THR A 40 3.47 -11.18 -5.28
CA THR A 40 3.69 -11.49 -3.86
C THR A 40 2.75 -10.68 -2.98
N ALA A 41 2.54 -9.39 -3.28
CA ALA A 41 1.59 -8.56 -2.56
C ALA A 41 0.15 -9.06 -2.73
N ARG A 42 -0.27 -9.47 -3.94
CA ARG A 42 -1.57 -10.11 -4.20
C ARG A 42 -1.77 -11.34 -3.32
N ASP A 43 -0.79 -12.25 -3.33
CA ASP A 43 -0.87 -13.52 -2.59
C ASP A 43 -0.89 -13.29 -1.08
N ARG A 44 -0.08 -12.35 -0.59
CA ARG A 44 -0.03 -11.96 0.83
C ARG A 44 -1.35 -11.39 1.31
N LEU A 45 -2.00 -10.59 0.47
CA LEU A 45 -3.34 -10.09 0.75
C LEU A 45 -4.35 -11.25 0.60
N GLY A 46 -4.18 -12.16 -0.35
CA GLY A 46 -5.18 -13.19 -0.67
C GLY A 46 -6.27 -12.64 -1.60
N HIS A 47 -5.90 -11.70 -2.49
CA HIS A 47 -6.80 -11.26 -3.55
C HIS A 47 -6.92 -12.36 -4.61
N SER A 48 -8.16 -12.75 -4.93
CA SER A 48 -8.44 -13.68 -6.03
C SER A 48 -8.13 -13.07 -7.41
N SER A 49 -7.95 -11.75 -7.51
CA SER A 49 -7.63 -11.03 -8.74
C SER A 49 -6.53 -9.99 -8.54
N ILE A 50 -5.56 -9.99 -9.46
CA ILE A 50 -4.48 -8.98 -9.54
C ILE A 50 -5.02 -7.60 -9.94
N ALA A 51 -6.18 -7.53 -10.61
CA ALA A 51 -6.74 -6.28 -11.11
C ALA A 51 -7.04 -5.28 -9.98
N VAL A 52 -7.50 -5.76 -8.82
CA VAL A 52 -7.75 -4.93 -7.63
C VAL A 52 -6.44 -4.36 -7.09
N THR A 53 -5.38 -5.17 -7.01
CA THR A 53 -4.04 -4.71 -6.59
C THR A 53 -3.46 -3.72 -7.61
N SER A 54 -3.62 -3.97 -8.91
CA SER A 54 -3.05 -3.12 -9.98
C SER A 54 -3.69 -1.72 -10.01
N THR A 55 -5.01 -1.62 -9.94
CA THR A 55 -5.70 -0.31 -10.00
C THR A 55 -5.45 0.54 -8.75
N PHE A 56 -5.32 -0.06 -7.57
CA PHE A 56 -5.05 0.68 -6.34
C PHE A 56 -3.60 1.17 -6.21
N TYR A 57 -2.66 0.51 -6.87
CA TYR A 57 -1.23 0.79 -6.68
C TYR A 57 -0.50 1.35 -7.90
N ALA A 58 -1.17 1.51 -9.04
CA ALA A 58 -0.58 2.13 -10.24
C ALA A 58 0.16 3.44 -9.94
N GLY A 59 -0.44 4.36 -9.16
CA GLY A 59 0.22 5.62 -8.79
C GLY A 59 1.41 5.47 -7.82
N ALA A 60 1.44 4.40 -7.01
CA ALA A 60 2.60 4.09 -6.17
C ALA A 60 3.73 3.45 -6.99
N VAL A 61 3.39 2.70 -8.05
CA VAL A 61 4.36 2.14 -9.00
C VAL A 61 5.03 3.26 -9.79
N ASP A 62 4.29 4.27 -10.27
CA ASP A 62 4.87 5.41 -10.99
C ASP A 62 5.92 6.16 -10.15
N GLU A 63 5.65 6.37 -8.85
CA GLU A 63 6.61 7.00 -7.94
C GLU A 63 7.83 6.11 -7.67
N LEU A 64 7.65 4.79 -7.56
CA LEU A 64 8.74 3.83 -7.40
C LEU A 64 9.64 3.77 -8.64
N GLU A 65 9.06 3.81 -9.84
CA GLU A 65 9.80 3.88 -11.11
C GLU A 65 10.60 5.18 -11.20
N ARG A 66 10.01 6.31 -10.77
CA ARG A 66 10.73 7.60 -10.70
C ARG A 66 11.90 7.53 -9.73
N GLU A 67 11.71 6.95 -8.55
CA GLU A 67 12.77 6.74 -7.56
C GLU A 67 13.87 5.80 -8.07
N ALA A 68 13.49 4.73 -8.79
CA ALA A 68 14.42 3.78 -9.39
C ALA A 68 15.25 4.47 -10.48
N ALA A 69 14.62 5.26 -11.35
CA ALA A 69 15.29 6.05 -12.36
C ALA A 69 16.27 7.07 -11.76
N GLU A 70 15.89 7.78 -10.70
CA GLU A 70 16.80 8.69 -9.98
C GLU A 70 17.99 7.95 -9.36
N LYS A 71 17.77 6.78 -8.74
CA LYS A 71 18.84 5.96 -8.17
C LYS A 71 19.81 5.48 -9.25
N VAL A 72 19.29 5.03 -10.39
CA VAL A 72 20.10 4.63 -11.54
C VAL A 72 20.88 5.81 -12.11
N GLY A 73 20.25 6.99 -12.26
CA GLY A 73 20.92 8.22 -12.70
C GLY A 73 22.11 8.58 -11.81
N LYS A 74 21.93 8.52 -10.48
CA LYS A 74 23.01 8.74 -9.51
C LYS A 74 24.15 7.71 -9.63
N LEU A 75 23.83 6.45 -9.88
CA LEU A 75 24.84 5.40 -10.08
C LEU A 75 25.61 5.57 -11.40
N LEU A 76 24.96 6.12 -12.43
CA LEU A 76 25.55 6.38 -13.74
C LEU A 76 26.26 7.74 -13.82
N GLY A 77 26.18 8.58 -12.78
CA GLY A 77 26.90 9.86 -12.71
C GLY A 77 26.31 10.98 -13.58
N ALA A 78 25.01 10.92 -13.88
CA ALA A 78 24.27 12.00 -14.56
C ALA A 78 23.72 13.03 -13.57
#